data_AF-R9LE88-F1
#
_entry.id   AF-R9LE88-F1
#
_cell.length_a   1.000
_cell.length_b   1.000
_cell.length_c   1.000
_cell.angle_alpha   90.00
_cell.angle_beta   90.00
_cell.angle_gamma   90.00
#
_symmetry.space_group_name_H-M   'P 1'
#
loop_
_entity.id
_entity.type
_entity.pdbx_description
1 polymer ?
#
loop_
_entity_poly.entity_id
_entity_poly.type
_entity_poly.pdbx_seq_one_letter_code
_entity_poly.pdbx_strand_id
1 'polypeptide(L)'
;MLRRMALQLGNDRFETFALDQRRTGYRNYAGRTGQPFRREREELRLFEDLNARMAELKEKGRNQEKWQQRLKNLKQELTGLQEERNRWQKKLAAEEEDVRKLSSMSVSNLLATLLGNKAEKLDREQQEVLEAKMRYDAAEAAVRDMERQIVEIERKLLELGSWKNEYERVFQAKERKILEEDGELRELAEREAVLTVQLKEVDEALQAGQSALHDLNAAEEDLRSAKNWGTYDMLGGGMLSTHIKHSRIDEAMDHVTAARQSLRVYQRELSDVGASIAMDLEIGGLLKFADYFFDDIFSDWMVQGRINNGLNQVRKQISAVSDVQRQLETAKRKLETERAEVHRKYVQVVEHYA
;
A
#
# COMPACT_ATOMS: atom_id res chain seq x y z
N MET A 1 10.51 27.63 -53.02
CA MET A 1 10.13 28.05 -54.37
C MET A 1 8.80 27.41 -54.71
N LEU A 2 7.77 28.26 -54.90
CA LEU A 2 6.66 28.11 -55.88
C LEU A 2 5.83 26.81 -55.76
N ARG A 3 4.57 26.81 -55.29
CA ARG A 3 3.43 27.68 -55.63
C ARG A 3 3.30 27.92 -57.15
N ARG A 4 2.82 26.91 -57.91
CA ARG A 4 1.96 27.04 -59.11
C ARG A 4 1.88 25.72 -59.90
N MET A 5 0.69 25.14 -59.95
CA MET A 5 0.06 24.47 -61.12
C MET A 5 -1.28 23.89 -60.64
N ALA A 6 -2.27 24.74 -60.34
CA ALA A 6 -3.43 24.90 -61.20
C ALA A 6 -3.16 24.72 -62.70
N LEU A 7 -3.90 23.81 -63.36
CA LEU A 7 -4.72 24.06 -64.58
C LEU A 7 -5.02 22.76 -65.34
N GLN A 8 -6.22 22.22 -65.12
CA GLN A 8 -7.07 21.53 -66.08
C GLN A 8 -8.37 21.23 -65.31
N LEU A 9 -9.52 21.83 -65.56
CA LEU A 9 -10.07 22.54 -66.71
C LEU A 9 -11.06 23.59 -66.17
N GLY A 10 -11.02 24.79 -66.74
CA GLY A 10 -11.96 25.86 -66.44
C GLY A 10 -13.19 25.84 -67.33
N ASN A 11 -14.15 26.68 -66.93
CA ASN A 11 -15.25 27.24 -67.71
C ASN A 11 -16.26 26.24 -68.29
N ASP A 12 -17.45 26.18 -67.68
CA ASP A 12 -18.48 27.08 -68.19
C ASP A 12 -19.51 27.46 -67.14
N ARG A 13 -20.11 28.62 -67.42
CA ARG A 13 -20.83 29.49 -66.51
C ARG A 13 -22.25 29.01 -66.21
N PHE A 14 -22.66 29.40 -65.01
CA PHE A 14 -24.02 29.71 -64.59
C PHE A 14 -24.89 30.34 -65.68
N GLU A 15 -26.15 29.89 -65.74
CA GLU A 15 -27.40 30.59 -66.07
C GLU A 15 -28.32 29.57 -66.78
N THR A 16 -29.24 28.90 -66.11
CA THR A 16 -30.61 29.39 -65.87
C THR A 16 -31.33 28.28 -65.09
N PHE A 17 -31.79 28.54 -63.88
CA PHE A 17 -33.18 28.90 -63.58
C PHE A 17 -34.24 27.94 -64.17
N ALA A 18 -34.86 27.19 -63.25
CA ALA A 18 -36.22 26.68 -63.29
C ALA A 18 -36.60 25.78 -64.48
N LEU A 19 -36.74 24.48 -64.19
CA LEU A 19 -38.00 23.74 -64.22
C LEU A 19 -37.68 22.24 -64.13
N ASP A 20 -37.77 21.66 -62.93
CA ASP A 20 -38.58 20.45 -62.71
C ASP A 20 -38.55 20.10 -61.21
N GLN A 21 -39.34 20.84 -60.43
CA GLN A 21 -39.78 20.34 -59.13
C GLN A 21 -40.94 19.38 -59.37
N ARG A 22 -40.68 18.06 -59.34
CA ARG A 22 -41.68 17.05 -58.95
C ARG A 22 -41.06 15.66 -58.70
N ARG A 23 -40.66 15.44 -57.44
CA ARG A 23 -40.46 14.17 -56.68
C ARG A 23 -39.30 14.46 -55.74
N THR A 24 -39.46 14.70 -54.44
CA THR A 24 -40.31 14.07 -53.43
C THR A 24 -40.37 15.04 -52.24
N GLY A 25 -41.54 15.12 -51.60
CA GLY A 25 -41.91 16.23 -50.72
C GLY A 25 -40.99 16.50 -49.52
N TYR A 26 -40.45 17.72 -49.50
CA TYR A 26 -40.12 18.41 -48.26
C TYR A 26 -41.42 18.80 -47.55
N ARG A 27 -41.67 18.22 -46.37
CA ARG A 27 -42.56 18.78 -45.35
C ARG A 27 -41.67 19.41 -44.28
N ASN A 28 -41.70 20.74 -44.23
CA ASN A 28 -41.31 21.64 -43.14
C ASN A 28 -40.49 21.05 -41.97
N TYR A 29 -39.18 21.33 -41.95
CA TYR A 29 -38.42 21.49 -40.71
C TYR A 29 -38.44 22.98 -40.31
N ALA A 30 -39.62 23.46 -39.92
CA ALA A 30 -39.73 24.64 -39.07
C ALA A 30 -39.90 24.12 -37.63
N GLY A 31 -38.85 24.21 -36.82
CA GLY A 31 -38.90 23.94 -35.38
C GLY A 31 -38.18 22.69 -34.92
N ARG A 32 -36.83 22.67 -34.97
CA ARG A 32 -35.97 21.82 -34.10
C ARG A 32 -34.49 22.22 -34.16
N THR A 33 -34.18 23.52 -34.23
CA THR A 33 -32.78 24.01 -34.28
C THR A 33 -32.23 24.45 -32.92
N GLY A 34 -32.86 24.07 -31.80
CA GLY A 34 -32.43 24.49 -30.46
C GLY A 34 -32.18 23.36 -29.45
N GLN A 35 -32.35 22.08 -29.82
CA GLN A 35 -32.24 20.96 -28.87
C GLN A 35 -30.83 20.36 -28.71
N PRO A 36 -30.02 20.10 -29.75
CA PRO A 36 -28.66 19.56 -29.57
C PRO A 36 -27.74 20.56 -28.85
N PHE A 37 -27.77 21.84 -29.24
CA PHE A 37 -27.02 22.92 -28.60
C PHE A 37 -27.36 23.17 -27.13
N ARG A 38 -28.56 22.77 -26.68
CA ARG A 38 -28.96 22.94 -25.29
C ARG A 38 -28.47 21.78 -24.42
N ARG A 39 -28.47 20.55 -24.94
CA ARG A 39 -27.96 19.36 -24.24
C ARG A 39 -26.45 19.43 -24.04
N GLU A 40 -25.69 19.73 -25.10
CA GLU A 40 -24.23 19.90 -25.03
C GLU A 40 -23.82 20.99 -24.02
N ARG A 41 -24.60 22.08 -23.92
CA ARG A 41 -24.37 23.15 -22.92
C ARG A 41 -24.75 22.75 -21.50
N GLU A 42 -25.74 21.89 -21.33
CA GLU A 42 -26.15 21.38 -20.02
C GLU A 42 -25.15 20.32 -19.52
N GLU A 43 -24.57 19.52 -20.41
CA GLU A 43 -23.50 18.55 -20.12
C GLU A 43 -22.18 19.23 -19.77
N LEU A 44 -21.74 20.23 -20.55
CA LEU A 44 -20.54 21.01 -20.22
C LEU A 44 -20.63 21.66 -18.83
N ARG A 45 -21.79 22.26 -18.51
CA ARG A 45 -22.02 22.86 -17.18
C ARG A 45 -21.98 21.83 -16.06
N LEU A 46 -22.48 20.61 -16.31
CA LEU A 46 -22.43 19.54 -15.33
C LEU A 46 -20.98 19.13 -15.02
N PHE A 47 -20.14 18.97 -16.04
CA PHE A 47 -18.73 18.62 -15.83
C PHE A 47 -17.94 19.75 -15.15
N GLU A 48 -18.23 21.02 -15.49
CA GLU A 48 -17.71 22.19 -14.78
C GLU A 48 -18.08 22.16 -13.28
N ASP A 49 -19.35 21.90 -12.95
CA ASP A 49 -19.82 21.82 -11.56
C ASP A 49 -19.17 20.65 -10.79
N LEU A 50 -19.03 19.48 -11.42
CA LEU A 50 -18.36 18.31 -10.83
C LEU A 50 -16.88 18.60 -10.58
N ASN A 51 -16.20 19.27 -11.51
CA ASN A 51 -14.80 19.68 -11.37
C ASN A 51 -14.60 20.66 -10.22
N ALA A 52 -15.47 21.67 -10.12
CA ALA A 52 -15.45 22.62 -9.01
C ALA A 52 -15.64 21.91 -7.66
N ARG A 53 -16.59 20.96 -7.59
CA ARG A 53 -16.81 20.18 -6.36
C ARG A 53 -15.63 19.28 -6.01
N MET A 54 -15.00 18.63 -6.98
CA MET A 54 -13.78 17.84 -6.76
C MET A 54 -12.62 18.70 -6.25
N ALA A 55 -12.46 19.92 -6.77
CA ALA A 55 -11.45 20.87 -6.31
C ALA A 55 -11.69 21.29 -4.84
N GLU A 56 -12.92 21.60 -4.46
CA GLU A 56 -13.30 21.91 -3.07
C GLU A 56 -12.98 20.74 -2.13
N LEU A 57 -13.28 19.50 -2.55
CA LEU A 57 -13.01 18.30 -1.74
C LEU A 57 -11.50 18.03 -1.61
N LYS A 58 -10.71 18.28 -2.65
CA LYS A 58 -9.24 18.22 -2.57
C LYS A 58 -8.68 19.28 -1.63
N GLU A 59 -9.27 20.48 -1.61
CA GLU A 59 -8.88 21.52 -0.66
C GLU A 59 -9.17 21.09 0.79
N LYS A 60 -10.34 20.49 1.05
CA LYS A 60 -10.65 19.87 2.35
C LYS A 60 -9.61 18.82 2.75
N GLY A 61 -9.18 17.98 1.81
CA GLY A 61 -8.12 17.00 2.04
C GLY A 61 -6.78 17.63 2.43
N ARG A 62 -6.32 18.66 1.70
CA ARG A 62 -5.09 19.41 2.03
C ARG A 62 -5.20 20.07 3.40
N ASN A 63 -6.37 20.61 3.74
CA ASN A 63 -6.62 21.21 5.05
C ASN A 63 -6.59 20.14 6.15
N GLN A 64 -7.17 18.95 5.92
CA GLN A 64 -7.07 17.84 6.86
C GLN A 64 -5.61 17.49 7.15
N GLU A 65 -4.77 17.33 6.12
CA GLU A 65 -3.34 17.01 6.31
C GLU A 65 -2.61 18.08 7.14
N LYS A 66 -2.85 19.37 6.82
CA LYS A 66 -2.29 20.49 7.59
C LYS A 66 -2.73 20.45 9.06
N TRP A 67 -4.01 20.20 9.32
CA TRP A 67 -4.53 20.14 10.68
C TRP A 67 -4.04 18.91 11.44
N GLN A 68 -3.90 17.76 10.79
CA GLN A 68 -3.31 16.56 11.38
C GLN A 68 -1.84 16.79 11.75
N GLN A 69 -1.07 17.42 10.88
CA GLN A 69 0.33 17.76 11.19
C GLN A 69 0.42 18.78 12.34
N ARG A 70 -0.45 19.80 12.34
CA ARG A 70 -0.53 20.77 13.44
C ARG A 70 -0.90 20.09 14.75
N LEU A 71 -1.88 19.19 14.75
CA LEU A 71 -2.29 18.42 15.91
C LEU A 71 -1.14 17.57 16.47
N LYS A 72 -0.39 16.91 15.59
CA LYS A 72 0.81 16.14 15.98
C LYS A 72 1.83 17.03 16.70
N ASN A 73 2.14 18.20 16.14
CA ASN A 73 3.09 19.13 16.74
C ASN A 73 2.59 19.65 18.11
N LEU A 74 1.32 20.06 18.20
CA LEU A 74 0.71 20.51 19.46
C LEU A 74 0.73 19.43 20.54
N LYS A 75 0.46 18.17 20.18
CA LYS A 75 0.54 17.03 21.11
C LYS A 75 1.98 16.79 21.58
N GLN A 76 2.98 16.96 20.72
CA GLN A 76 4.38 16.87 21.12
C GLN A 76 4.79 18.01 22.07
N GLU A 77 4.38 19.24 21.78
CA GLU A 77 4.61 20.41 22.64
C GLU A 77 3.92 20.25 24.00
N LEU A 78 2.67 19.74 24.01
CA LEU A 78 1.91 19.46 25.23
C LEU A 78 2.67 18.50 26.16
N THR A 79 3.28 17.44 25.63
CA THR A 79 4.07 16.50 26.44
C THR A 79 5.21 17.22 27.18
N GLY A 80 5.93 18.13 26.50
CA GLY A 80 7.00 18.91 27.13
C GLY A 80 6.49 19.86 28.22
N LEU A 81 5.36 20.53 27.99
CA LEU A 81 4.71 21.39 28.99
C LEU A 81 4.20 20.59 30.20
N GLN A 82 3.66 19.40 29.97
CA GLN A 82 3.22 18.49 31.04
C GLN A 82 4.40 18.01 31.88
N GLU A 83 5.54 17.68 31.25
CA GLU A 83 6.77 17.36 31.98
C GLU A 83 7.25 18.54 32.82
N GLU A 84 7.23 19.75 32.27
CA GLU A 84 7.61 20.96 33.01
C GLU A 84 6.67 21.21 34.20
N ARG A 85 5.36 21.13 33.99
CA ARG A 85 4.35 21.22 35.05
C ARG A 85 4.60 20.19 36.14
N ASN A 86 4.90 18.94 35.76
CA ASN A 86 5.20 17.87 36.71
C ASN A 86 6.51 18.11 37.47
N ARG A 87 7.54 18.70 36.84
CA ARG A 87 8.78 19.09 37.51
C ARG A 87 8.51 20.16 38.57
N TRP A 88 7.78 21.23 38.21
CA TRP A 88 7.43 22.29 39.17
C TRP A 88 6.47 21.80 40.25
N GLN A 89 5.56 20.89 39.95
CA GLN A 89 4.69 20.26 40.94
C GLN A 89 5.48 19.51 42.00
N LYS A 90 6.48 18.71 41.58
CA LYS A 90 7.37 17.99 42.51
C LYS A 90 8.21 18.94 43.34
N LYS A 91 8.74 20.01 42.72
CA LYS A 91 9.52 21.03 43.44
C LYS A 91 8.65 21.74 44.49
N LEU A 92 7.47 22.22 44.11
CA LEU A 92 6.52 22.86 45.02
C LEU A 92 6.19 21.96 46.22
N ALA A 93 5.92 20.67 45.98
CA ALA A 93 5.64 19.73 47.06
C ALA A 93 6.83 19.52 48.01
N ALA A 94 8.06 19.59 47.51
CA ALA A 94 9.28 19.51 48.32
C ALA A 94 9.47 20.77 49.18
N GLU A 95 9.36 21.96 48.59
CA GLU A 95 9.50 23.24 49.32
C GLU A 95 8.39 23.37 50.40
N GLU A 96 7.15 22.98 50.08
CA GLU A 96 6.05 22.97 51.06
C GLU A 96 6.33 22.02 52.24
N GLU A 97 6.99 20.90 51.98
CA GLU A 97 7.36 19.93 53.00
C GLU A 97 8.50 20.44 53.89
N ASP A 98 9.47 21.15 53.32
CA ASP A 98 10.57 21.74 54.10
C ASP A 98 10.08 22.90 54.98
N VAL A 99 9.13 23.72 54.50
CA VAL A 99 8.37 24.67 55.35
C VAL A 99 7.61 23.93 56.47
N ARG A 100 6.93 22.81 56.18
CA ARG A 100 6.23 22.00 57.19
C ARG A 100 7.17 21.45 58.26
N LYS A 101 8.32 20.87 57.88
CA LYS A 101 9.34 20.38 58.83
C LYS A 101 9.88 21.52 59.70
N LEU A 102 10.25 22.66 59.10
CA LEU A 102 10.76 23.80 59.86
C LEU A 102 9.72 24.39 60.82
N SER A 103 8.45 24.42 60.42
CA SER A 103 7.34 24.89 61.27
C SER A 103 7.00 23.95 62.43
N SER A 104 7.19 22.63 62.26
CA SER A 104 6.82 21.60 63.24
C SER A 104 7.92 21.23 64.26
N MET A 105 9.18 21.62 64.03
CA MET A 105 10.27 21.36 64.99
C MET A 105 10.08 22.15 66.31
N SER A 106 10.04 21.42 67.43
CA SER A 106 9.91 21.96 68.79
C SER A 106 11.07 22.88 69.17
N VAL A 107 10.72 24.01 69.80
CA VAL A 107 11.64 25.08 70.24
C VAL A 107 12.76 24.55 71.15
N SER A 108 12.51 23.47 71.90
CA SER A 108 13.49 22.86 72.81
C SER A 108 14.66 22.15 72.10
N ASN A 109 14.45 21.53 70.94
CA ASN A 109 15.53 20.92 70.14
C ASN A 109 16.33 21.96 69.33
N LEU A 110 15.81 23.19 69.24
CA LEU A 110 16.35 24.28 68.44
C LEU A 110 17.11 25.34 69.27
N LEU A 111 16.88 25.39 70.59
CA LEU A 111 17.74 26.13 71.52
C LEU A 111 19.21 25.71 71.41
N ALA A 112 19.47 24.47 70.98
CA ALA A 112 20.81 23.94 70.71
C ALA A 112 21.46 24.46 69.40
N THR A 113 20.72 25.12 68.49
CA THR A 113 21.18 25.44 67.12
C THR A 113 21.15 26.93 66.72
N LEU A 114 20.97 27.86 67.67
CA LEU A 114 20.95 29.33 67.49
C LEU A 114 19.62 29.90 66.95
N LEU A 115 18.89 30.58 67.84
CA LEU A 115 17.55 31.17 67.66
C LEU A 115 17.40 32.24 66.56
N GLY A 116 18.50 32.75 65.98
CA GLY A 116 18.43 33.73 64.88
C GLY A 116 18.25 33.11 63.48
N ASN A 117 18.77 31.90 63.26
CA ASN A 117 18.89 31.28 61.94
C ASN A 117 17.55 30.66 61.45
N LYS A 118 16.67 30.24 62.36
CA LYS A 118 15.41 29.57 61.99
C LYS A 118 14.40 30.50 61.31
N ALA A 119 14.24 31.72 61.81
CA ALA A 119 13.28 32.67 61.24
C ALA A 119 13.69 33.10 59.82
N GLU A 120 14.98 33.38 59.62
CA GLU A 120 15.56 33.70 58.32
C GLU A 120 15.44 32.52 57.35
N LYS A 121 15.74 31.30 57.82
CA LYS A 121 15.58 30.09 57.01
C LYS A 121 14.11 29.85 56.64
N LEU A 122 13.18 30.00 57.57
CA LEU A 122 11.75 29.83 57.31
C LEU A 122 11.23 30.86 56.29
N ASP A 123 11.66 32.12 56.39
CA ASP A 123 11.30 33.17 55.43
C ASP A 123 11.80 32.84 54.02
N ARG A 124 13.04 32.36 53.91
CA ARG A 124 13.61 31.90 52.64
C ARG A 124 12.83 30.75 52.03
N GLU A 125 12.48 29.74 52.82
CA GLU A 125 11.75 28.56 52.34
C GLU A 125 10.31 28.93 51.92
N GLN A 126 9.70 29.91 52.59
CA GLN A 126 8.43 30.49 52.16
C GLN A 126 8.53 31.24 50.82
N GLN A 127 9.64 31.95 50.57
CA GLN A 127 9.90 32.57 49.27
C GLN A 127 10.10 31.52 48.16
N GLU A 128 10.83 30.44 48.47
CA GLU A 128 11.07 29.33 47.54
C GLU A 128 9.76 28.59 47.18
N VAL A 129 8.84 28.39 48.15
CA VAL A 129 7.46 27.91 47.89
C VAL A 129 6.70 28.85 46.96
N LEU A 130 6.74 30.17 47.22
CA LEU A 130 6.02 31.15 46.41
C LEU A 130 6.52 31.12 44.96
N GLU A 131 7.83 31.09 44.75
CA GLU A 131 8.42 30.99 43.41
C GLU A 131 8.01 29.69 42.71
N ALA A 132 8.15 28.55 43.40
CA ALA A 132 7.77 27.25 42.85
C ALA A 132 6.29 27.19 42.46
N LYS A 133 5.42 27.81 43.27
CA LYS A 133 3.98 27.93 42.99
C LYS A 133 3.72 28.78 41.76
N MET A 134 4.33 29.96 41.67
CA MET A 134 4.17 30.81 40.48
C MET A 134 4.60 30.11 39.20
N ARG A 135 5.70 29.34 39.24
CA ARG A 135 6.18 28.54 38.10
C ARG A 135 5.24 27.39 37.77
N TYR A 136 4.72 26.69 38.78
CA TYR A 136 3.72 25.64 38.60
C TYR A 136 2.44 26.19 37.96
N ASP A 137 1.88 27.27 38.51
CA ASP A 137 0.65 27.89 38.02
C ASP A 137 0.82 28.37 36.56
N ALA A 138 1.97 28.94 36.21
CA ALA A 138 2.30 29.33 34.83
C ALA A 138 2.38 28.11 33.89
N ALA A 139 3.06 27.04 34.31
CA ALA A 139 3.16 25.81 33.52
C ALA A 139 1.79 25.12 33.36
N GLU A 140 0.96 25.12 34.40
CA GLU A 140 -0.41 24.58 34.35
C GLU A 140 -1.31 25.42 33.42
N ALA A 141 -1.21 26.75 33.47
CA ALA A 141 -1.92 27.63 32.54
C ALA A 141 -1.52 27.37 31.08
N ALA A 142 -0.22 27.16 30.81
CA ALA A 142 0.29 26.82 29.49
C ALA A 142 -0.22 25.45 28.99
N VAL A 143 -0.24 24.43 29.86
CA VAL A 143 -0.84 23.12 29.55
C VAL A 143 -2.32 23.26 29.17
N ARG A 144 -3.10 23.97 29.99
CA ARG A 144 -4.54 24.18 29.73
C ARG A 144 -4.79 24.94 28.43
N ASP A 145 -3.95 25.91 28.09
CA ASP A 145 -4.06 26.62 26.82
C ASP A 145 -3.78 25.72 25.63
N MET A 146 -2.72 24.92 25.71
CA MET A 146 -2.36 23.96 24.67
C MET A 146 -3.45 22.89 24.48
N GLU A 147 -4.04 22.39 25.56
CA GLU A 147 -5.17 21.47 25.52
C GLU A 147 -6.39 22.08 24.82
N ARG A 148 -6.70 23.36 25.08
CA ARG A 148 -7.78 24.07 24.36
C ARG A 148 -7.50 24.17 22.86
N GLN A 149 -6.27 24.49 22.46
CA GLN A 149 -5.89 24.55 21.05
C GLN A 149 -6.02 23.17 20.37
N ILE A 150 -5.62 22.10 21.06
CA ILE A 150 -5.78 20.72 20.57
C ILE A 150 -7.25 20.39 20.33
N VAL A 151 -8.13 20.69 21.29
CA VAL A 151 -9.58 20.46 21.16
C VAL A 151 -10.16 21.24 19.98
N GLU A 152 -9.74 22.48 19.75
CA GLU A 152 -10.19 23.28 18.61
C GLU A 152 -9.79 22.64 17.26
N ILE A 153 -8.55 22.15 17.16
CA ILE A 153 -8.06 21.47 15.96
C ILE A 153 -8.76 20.12 15.75
N GLU A 154 -8.99 19.36 16.82
CA GLU A 154 -9.73 18.09 16.75
C GLU A 154 -11.18 18.33 16.30
N ARG A 155 -11.82 19.42 16.74
CA ARG A 155 -13.15 19.81 16.24
C ARG A 155 -13.13 20.15 14.75
N LYS A 156 -12.16 20.95 14.28
CA LYS A 156 -12.00 21.27 12.85
C LYS A 156 -11.78 20.01 12.00
N LEU A 157 -11.03 19.04 12.53
CA LEU A 157 -10.83 17.75 11.88
C LEU A 157 -12.12 16.91 11.82
N LEU A 158 -12.95 16.96 12.86
CA LEU A 158 -14.25 16.28 12.88
C LEU A 158 -15.24 16.90 11.89
N GLU A 159 -15.27 18.23 11.80
CA GLU A 159 -16.13 18.99 10.87
C GLU A 159 -15.81 18.72 9.39
N LEU A 160 -14.57 18.36 9.06
CA LEU A 160 -14.17 18.03 7.68
C LEU A 160 -14.84 16.77 7.12
N GLY A 161 -15.48 15.96 7.97
CA GLY A 161 -16.28 14.81 7.56
C GLY A 161 -15.49 13.78 6.73
N SER A 162 -16.19 12.86 6.07
CA SER A 162 -15.57 11.91 5.13
C SER A 162 -15.48 12.51 3.73
N TRP A 163 -14.70 13.58 3.58
CA TRP A 163 -14.47 14.22 2.28
C TRP A 163 -13.95 13.23 1.23
N LYS A 164 -13.21 12.19 1.64
CA LYS A 164 -12.75 11.10 0.76
C LYS A 164 -13.92 10.33 0.14
N ASN A 165 -14.93 9.98 0.95
CA ASN A 165 -16.11 9.27 0.46
C ASN A 165 -17.00 10.17 -0.41
N GLU A 166 -17.02 11.48 -0.14
CA GLU A 166 -17.67 12.44 -1.03
C GLU A 166 -16.91 12.58 -2.35
N TYR A 167 -15.59 12.67 -2.31
CA TYR A 167 -14.73 12.76 -3.48
C TYR A 167 -14.94 11.56 -4.39
N GLU A 168 -14.88 10.35 -3.81
CA GLU A 168 -15.09 9.10 -4.54
C GLU A 168 -16.46 9.05 -5.21
N ARG A 169 -17.52 9.48 -4.51
CA ARG A 169 -18.88 9.53 -5.09
C ARG A 169 -18.98 10.48 -6.27
N VAL A 170 -18.36 11.65 -6.17
CA VAL A 170 -18.34 12.66 -7.26
C VAL A 170 -17.49 12.15 -8.43
N PHE A 171 -16.34 11.55 -8.15
CA PHE A 171 -15.46 10.94 -9.15
C PHE A 171 -16.20 9.85 -9.93
N GLN A 172 -16.81 8.88 -9.25
CA GLN A 172 -17.58 7.80 -9.89
C GLN A 172 -18.79 8.31 -10.69
N ALA A 173 -19.45 9.38 -10.22
CA ALA A 173 -20.54 10.00 -10.97
C ALA A 173 -20.06 10.62 -12.28
N LYS A 174 -18.85 11.20 -12.27
CA LYS A 174 -18.22 11.77 -13.46
C LYS A 174 -17.73 10.67 -14.41
N GLU A 175 -17.01 9.70 -13.87
CA GLU A 175 -16.50 8.52 -14.56
C GLU A 175 -17.57 7.79 -15.36
N ARG A 176 -18.71 7.46 -14.73
CA ARG A 176 -19.81 6.75 -15.41
C ARG A 176 -20.33 7.46 -16.65
N LYS A 177 -20.32 8.80 -16.66
CA LYS A 177 -20.75 9.59 -17.82
C LYS A 177 -19.70 9.59 -18.92
N ILE A 178 -18.42 9.74 -18.55
CA ILE A 178 -17.31 9.82 -19.51
C ILE A 178 -17.11 8.47 -20.22
N LEU A 179 -17.25 7.35 -19.51
CA LEU A 179 -17.08 6.01 -20.10
C LEU A 179 -18.02 5.72 -21.27
N GLU A 180 -19.18 6.38 -21.36
CA GLU A 180 -20.12 6.21 -22.48
C GLU A 180 -19.64 6.91 -23.76
N GLU A 181 -18.83 7.97 -23.64
CA GLU A 181 -18.49 8.88 -24.73
C GLU A 181 -17.02 8.80 -25.14
N ASP A 182 -16.13 8.58 -24.17
CA ASP A 182 -14.69 8.66 -24.36
C ASP A 182 -14.06 7.28 -24.63
N GLY A 183 -13.35 7.15 -25.76
CA GLY A 183 -12.66 5.92 -26.13
C GLY A 183 -11.37 5.70 -25.34
N GLU A 184 -10.64 6.76 -25.03
CA GLU A 184 -9.35 6.70 -24.33
C GLU A 184 -9.54 6.23 -22.87
N LEU A 185 -10.54 6.76 -22.17
CA LEU A 185 -10.86 6.36 -20.81
C LEU A 185 -11.28 4.89 -20.73
N ARG A 186 -12.03 4.39 -21.72
CA ARG A 186 -12.40 2.98 -21.82
C ARG A 186 -11.20 2.08 -22.04
N GLU A 187 -10.29 2.46 -22.92
CA GLU A 187 -9.03 1.72 -23.13
C GLU A 187 -8.16 1.70 -21.87
N LEU A 188 -8.08 2.82 -21.14
CA LEU A 188 -7.37 2.89 -19.85
C LEU A 188 -8.03 2.01 -18.78
N ALA A 189 -9.36 2.01 -18.69
CA ALA A 189 -10.11 1.16 -17.76
C ALA A 189 -9.89 -0.34 -18.06
N GLU A 190 -9.99 -0.72 -19.34
CA GLU A 190 -9.75 -2.08 -19.78
C GLU A 190 -8.30 -2.51 -19.50
N ARG A 191 -7.32 -1.63 -19.77
CA ARG A 191 -5.92 -1.90 -19.46
C ARG A 191 -5.69 -2.06 -17.95
N GLU A 192 -6.28 -1.22 -17.12
CA GLU A 192 -6.18 -1.35 -15.66
C GLU A 192 -6.79 -2.67 -15.15
N ALA A 193 -7.92 -3.10 -15.71
CA ALA A 193 -8.55 -4.38 -15.39
C ALA A 193 -7.65 -5.56 -15.77
N VAL A 194 -7.08 -5.54 -16.99
CA VAL A 194 -6.12 -6.56 -17.45
C VAL A 194 -4.91 -6.63 -16.52
N LEU A 195 -4.29 -5.49 -16.20
CA LEU A 195 -3.14 -5.43 -15.29
C LEU A 195 -3.47 -5.94 -13.87
N THR A 196 -4.69 -5.71 -13.40
CA THR A 196 -5.16 -6.18 -12.09
C THR A 196 -5.27 -7.71 -12.07
N VAL A 197 -5.79 -8.31 -13.13
CA VAL A 197 -5.84 -9.78 -13.27
C VAL A 197 -4.44 -10.37 -13.35
N GLN A 198 -3.55 -9.80 -14.17
CA GLN A 198 -2.16 -10.24 -14.29
C GLN A 198 -1.39 -10.19 -12.97
N LEU A 199 -1.57 -9.12 -12.18
CA LEU A 199 -0.97 -9.01 -10.84
C LEU A 199 -1.46 -10.10 -9.90
N LYS A 200 -2.75 -10.44 -9.96
CA LYS A 200 -3.34 -11.49 -9.13
C LYS A 200 -2.73 -12.86 -9.45
N GLU A 201 -2.61 -13.21 -10.72
CA GLU A 201 -2.03 -14.48 -11.15
C GLU A 201 -0.54 -14.59 -10.77
N VAL A 202 0.21 -13.48 -10.86
CA VAL A 202 1.61 -13.46 -10.40
C VAL A 202 1.70 -13.66 -8.88
N ASP A 203 0.78 -13.08 -8.11
CA ASP A 203 0.72 -13.31 -6.66
C ASP A 203 0.37 -14.76 -6.31
N GLU A 204 -0.57 -15.37 -7.03
CA GLU A 204 -0.93 -16.79 -6.89
C GLU A 204 0.28 -17.69 -7.20
N ALA A 205 1.04 -17.40 -8.27
CA ALA A 205 2.27 -18.11 -8.60
C ALA A 205 3.38 -17.90 -7.56
N LEU A 206 3.57 -16.69 -7.04
CA LEU A 206 4.53 -16.42 -5.96
C LEU A 206 4.20 -17.25 -4.70
N GLN A 207 2.93 -17.27 -4.28
CA GLN A 207 2.48 -18.07 -3.13
C GLN A 207 2.68 -19.57 -3.34
N ALA A 208 2.34 -20.09 -4.52
CA ALA A 208 2.55 -21.50 -4.85
C ALA A 208 4.04 -21.86 -4.88
N GLY A 209 4.90 -20.98 -5.39
CA GLY A 209 6.35 -21.22 -5.39
C GLY A 209 6.99 -21.13 -3.99
N GLN A 210 6.48 -20.27 -3.10
CA GLN A 210 6.89 -20.27 -1.68
C GLN A 210 6.53 -21.60 -1.00
N SER A 211 5.33 -22.12 -1.26
CA SER A 211 4.89 -23.42 -0.75
C SER A 211 5.78 -24.55 -1.29
N ALA A 212 6.11 -24.51 -2.58
CA ALA A 212 7.02 -25.48 -3.19
C ALA A 212 8.44 -25.42 -2.59
N LEU A 213 8.97 -24.21 -2.34
CA LEU A 213 10.27 -24.06 -1.66
C LEU A 213 10.24 -24.60 -0.24
N HIS A 214 9.16 -24.38 0.51
CA HIS A 214 9.00 -24.93 1.85
C HIS A 214 9.13 -26.46 1.86
N ASP A 215 8.34 -27.13 1.02
CA ASP A 215 8.33 -28.59 0.95
C ASP A 215 9.63 -29.16 0.38
N LEU A 216 10.24 -28.48 -0.60
CA LEU A 216 11.56 -28.87 -1.13
C LEU A 216 12.66 -28.79 -0.07
N ASN A 217 12.65 -27.75 0.78
CA ASN A 217 13.63 -27.63 1.86
C ASN A 217 13.43 -28.72 2.94
N ALA A 218 12.18 -29.04 3.28
CA ALA A 218 11.87 -30.16 4.18
C ALA A 218 12.36 -31.50 3.60
N ALA A 219 12.08 -31.74 2.31
CA ALA A 219 12.60 -32.91 1.60
C ALA A 219 14.13 -32.96 1.56
N GLU A 220 14.81 -31.82 1.38
CA GLU A 220 16.28 -31.76 1.44
C GLU A 220 16.80 -32.17 2.82
N GLU A 221 16.19 -31.65 3.88
CA GLU A 221 16.59 -31.92 5.26
C GLU A 221 16.46 -33.41 5.61
N ASP A 222 15.34 -34.04 5.24
CA ASP A 222 15.11 -35.46 5.52
C ASP A 222 15.96 -36.38 4.65
N LEU A 223 16.16 -36.04 3.38
CA LEU A 223 17.09 -36.77 2.51
C LEU A 223 18.53 -36.67 3.02
N ARG A 224 18.94 -35.50 3.56
CA ARG A 224 20.25 -35.31 4.20
C ARG A 224 20.36 -36.15 5.47
N SER A 225 19.30 -36.20 6.29
CA SER A 225 19.24 -37.03 7.49
C SER A 225 19.33 -38.53 7.14
N ALA A 226 18.53 -38.99 6.18
CA ALA A 226 18.55 -40.37 5.69
C ALA A 226 19.91 -40.77 5.10
N LYS A 227 20.58 -39.86 4.37
CA LYS A 227 21.95 -40.04 3.87
C LYS A 227 22.95 -40.24 5.02
N ASN A 228 22.91 -39.37 6.02
CA ASN A 228 23.86 -39.38 7.14
C ASN A 228 23.73 -40.66 7.99
N TRP A 229 22.51 -41.15 8.19
CA TRP A 229 22.25 -42.44 8.85
C TRP A 229 22.85 -43.64 8.10
N GLY A 230 22.82 -43.63 6.76
CA GLY A 230 23.44 -44.69 5.94
C GLY A 230 24.97 -44.78 6.08
N THR A 231 25.64 -43.68 6.41
CA THR A 231 27.09 -43.64 6.69
C THR A 231 27.45 -44.14 8.08
N TYR A 232 26.57 -44.02 9.07
CA TYR A 232 26.79 -44.46 10.45
C TYR A 232 26.74 -46.01 10.57
N ASP A 233 25.87 -46.65 9.78
CA ASP A 233 25.68 -48.12 9.70
C ASP A 233 26.92 -48.86 9.16
N MET A 234 27.81 -48.15 8.45
CA MET A 234 29.09 -48.71 7.95
C MET A 234 30.23 -48.67 8.98
N LEU A 235 30.06 -47.98 10.12
CA LEU A 235 31.13 -47.75 11.11
C LEU A 235 30.88 -48.38 12.50
N GLY A 236 29.66 -48.86 12.80
CA GLY A 236 29.36 -49.50 14.08
C GLY A 236 28.16 -50.43 13.97
N GLY A 237 28.41 -51.74 13.87
CA GLY A 237 27.45 -52.72 13.38
C GLY A 237 26.31 -53.13 14.31
N GLY A 238 25.39 -53.91 13.72
CA GLY A 238 24.51 -54.87 14.42
C GLY A 238 23.02 -54.53 14.38
N MET A 239 22.27 -55.28 13.57
CA MET A 239 20.84 -55.71 13.58
C MET A 239 19.68 -54.83 14.13
N LEU A 240 19.93 -53.77 14.91
CA LEU A 240 18.92 -52.82 15.40
C LEU A 240 18.65 -51.66 14.41
N SER A 241 19.43 -51.53 13.33
CA SER A 241 19.34 -50.39 12.41
C SER A 241 18.25 -50.50 11.35
N THR A 242 17.68 -51.69 11.09
CA THR A 242 16.78 -51.90 9.94
C THR A 242 15.43 -51.21 10.09
N HIS A 243 14.83 -51.15 11.29
CA HIS A 243 13.51 -50.53 11.48
C HIS A 243 13.57 -48.98 11.50
N ILE A 244 14.59 -48.41 12.14
CA ILE A 244 14.80 -46.95 12.17
C ILE A 244 15.20 -46.44 10.77
N LYS A 245 15.88 -47.27 9.97
CA LYS A 245 16.23 -46.97 8.58
C LYS A 245 15.02 -46.86 7.67
N HIS A 246 14.00 -47.70 7.85
CA HIS A 246 12.77 -47.59 7.05
C HIS A 246 12.00 -46.33 7.40
N SER A 247 11.80 -46.02 8.70
CA SER A 247 11.01 -44.85 9.09
C SER A 247 11.58 -43.52 8.58
N ARG A 248 12.91 -43.36 8.58
CA ARG A 248 13.57 -42.13 8.06
C ARG A 248 13.52 -42.00 6.54
N ILE A 249 13.51 -43.13 5.84
CA ILE A 249 13.37 -43.16 4.37
C ILE A 249 11.91 -42.89 4.00
N ASP A 250 10.97 -43.46 4.74
CA ASP A 250 9.53 -43.25 4.55
C ASP A 250 9.18 -41.77 4.82
N GLU A 251 9.67 -41.17 5.90
CA GLU A 251 9.54 -39.72 6.20
C GLU A 251 10.08 -38.86 5.03
N ALA A 252 11.27 -39.18 4.52
CA ALA A 252 11.84 -38.47 3.37
C ALA A 252 10.99 -38.65 2.10
N MET A 253 10.38 -39.82 1.89
CA MET A 253 9.49 -40.08 0.75
C MET A 253 8.19 -39.27 0.85
N ASP A 254 7.64 -39.12 2.05
CA ASP A 254 6.44 -38.30 2.30
C ASP A 254 6.72 -36.83 1.97
N HIS A 255 7.84 -36.28 2.45
CA HIS A 255 8.21 -34.89 2.15
C HIS A 255 8.54 -34.65 0.67
N VAL A 256 9.17 -35.62 -0.01
CA VAL A 256 9.39 -35.51 -1.46
C VAL A 256 8.06 -35.59 -2.23
N THR A 257 7.09 -36.37 -1.73
CA THR A 257 5.73 -36.44 -2.32
C THR A 257 4.98 -35.12 -2.12
N ALA A 258 5.06 -34.51 -0.93
CA ALA A 258 4.53 -33.18 -0.67
C ALA A 258 5.15 -32.13 -1.60
N ALA A 259 6.49 -32.13 -1.72
CA ALA A 259 7.20 -31.24 -2.64
C ALA A 259 6.73 -31.40 -4.08
N ARG A 260 6.52 -32.63 -4.55
CA ARG A 260 5.95 -32.89 -5.89
C ARG A 260 4.57 -32.30 -6.07
N GLN A 261 3.70 -32.39 -5.06
CA GLN A 261 2.36 -31.83 -5.13
C GLN A 261 2.39 -30.30 -5.21
N SER A 262 3.16 -29.66 -4.33
CA SER A 262 3.29 -28.19 -4.32
C SER A 262 3.92 -27.66 -5.61
N LEU A 263 4.88 -28.39 -6.15
CA LEU A 263 5.48 -28.10 -7.45
C LEU A 263 4.49 -28.20 -8.63
N ARG A 264 3.56 -29.17 -8.61
CA ARG A 264 2.49 -29.27 -9.62
C ARG A 264 1.48 -28.13 -9.51
N VAL A 265 1.18 -27.68 -8.29
CA VAL A 265 0.35 -26.49 -8.09
C VAL A 265 1.09 -25.29 -8.68
N TYR A 266 2.36 -25.11 -8.33
CA TYR A 266 3.18 -24.02 -8.87
C TYR A 266 3.27 -24.01 -10.39
N GLN A 267 3.38 -25.17 -11.04
CA GLN A 267 3.32 -25.30 -12.50
C GLN A 267 2.03 -24.72 -13.10
N ARG A 268 0.90 -25.03 -12.47
CA ARG A 268 -0.41 -24.56 -12.93
C ARG A 268 -0.49 -23.04 -12.83
N GLU A 269 -0.14 -22.48 -11.67
CA GLU A 269 -0.17 -21.02 -11.48
C GLU A 269 0.80 -20.32 -12.44
N LEU A 270 1.99 -20.90 -12.71
CA LEU A 270 2.92 -20.38 -13.72
C LEU A 270 2.32 -20.40 -15.13
N SER A 271 1.53 -21.42 -15.47
CA SER A 271 0.85 -21.53 -16.77
C SER A 271 -0.19 -20.43 -16.95
N ASP A 272 -0.94 -20.12 -15.88
CA ASP A 272 -1.93 -19.03 -15.88
C ASP A 272 -1.25 -17.67 -16.08
N VAL A 273 -0.13 -17.42 -15.40
CA VAL A 273 0.72 -16.24 -15.61
C VAL A 273 1.21 -16.15 -17.07
N GLY A 274 1.57 -17.28 -17.67
CA GLY A 274 1.99 -17.35 -19.07
C GLY A 274 0.90 -17.01 -20.07
N ALA A 275 -0.34 -17.43 -19.78
CA ALA A 275 -1.49 -17.15 -20.62
C ALA A 275 -1.91 -15.68 -20.55
N SER A 276 -1.73 -15.04 -19.40
CA SER A 276 -2.15 -13.66 -19.18
C SER A 276 -1.10 -12.61 -19.54
N ILE A 277 0.19 -12.91 -19.38
CA ILE A 277 1.27 -11.95 -19.62
C ILE A 277 1.99 -12.26 -20.94
N ALA A 278 1.70 -11.48 -21.98
CA ALA A 278 2.46 -11.43 -23.22
C ALA A 278 3.79 -10.66 -23.09
N MET A 279 4.58 -10.90 -22.03
CA MET A 279 5.94 -10.36 -21.91
C MET A 279 6.93 -11.33 -22.55
N ASP A 280 7.31 -10.98 -23.78
CA ASP A 280 7.79 -11.88 -24.83
C ASP A 280 9.24 -12.41 -24.68
N LEU A 281 9.87 -12.35 -23.51
CA LEU A 281 11.25 -12.88 -23.39
C LEU A 281 11.64 -13.50 -22.04
N GLU A 282 11.09 -13.06 -20.91
CA GLU A 282 11.46 -13.61 -19.58
C GLU A 282 10.47 -14.68 -19.11
N ILE A 283 9.16 -14.49 -19.30
CA ILE A 283 8.12 -15.43 -18.82
C ILE A 283 8.07 -16.71 -19.65
N GLY A 284 8.31 -16.63 -20.96
CA GLY A 284 8.43 -17.82 -21.81
C GLY A 284 9.57 -18.76 -21.38
N GLY A 285 10.60 -18.24 -20.70
CA GLY A 285 11.63 -19.05 -20.07
C GLY A 285 11.13 -19.80 -18.82
N LEU A 286 10.25 -19.17 -18.04
CA LEU A 286 9.63 -19.76 -16.84
C LEU A 286 8.65 -20.89 -17.19
N LEU A 287 7.86 -20.71 -18.24
CA LEU A 287 6.92 -21.74 -18.72
C LEU A 287 7.66 -22.97 -19.26
N LYS A 288 8.66 -22.75 -20.13
CA LYS A 288 9.50 -23.83 -20.64
C LYS A 288 10.23 -24.56 -19.53
N PHE A 289 10.66 -23.84 -18.49
CA PHE A 289 11.21 -24.47 -17.30
C PHE A 289 10.19 -25.44 -16.69
N ALA A 290 8.97 -25.01 -16.44
CA ALA A 290 7.94 -25.85 -15.79
C ALA A 290 7.62 -27.13 -16.57
N ASP A 291 7.51 -27.06 -17.91
CA ASP A 291 7.16 -28.23 -18.75
C ASP A 291 8.20 -29.35 -18.73
N TYR A 292 9.50 -29.03 -18.81
CA TYR A 292 10.57 -30.03 -18.80
C TYR A 292 10.99 -30.46 -17.39
N PHE A 293 10.79 -29.58 -16.41
CA PHE A 293 11.33 -29.78 -15.07
C PHE A 293 10.63 -30.92 -14.32
N PHE A 294 9.30 -31.05 -14.31
CA PHE A 294 8.63 -32.02 -13.42
C PHE A 294 8.69 -33.49 -13.88
N ASP A 295 8.80 -33.74 -15.19
CA ASP A 295 8.77 -35.10 -15.74
C ASP A 295 10.09 -35.85 -15.54
N ASP A 296 11.24 -35.15 -15.60
CA ASP A 296 12.58 -35.76 -15.46
C ASP A 296 13.01 -35.96 -13.99
N ILE A 297 12.39 -35.27 -13.04
CA ILE A 297 12.87 -35.24 -11.64
C ILE A 297 12.47 -36.49 -10.86
N PHE A 298 11.20 -36.85 -10.92
CA PHE A 298 10.62 -37.88 -10.06
C PHE A 298 10.61 -39.27 -10.70
N SER A 299 10.61 -39.33 -12.03
CA SER A 299 10.67 -40.57 -12.80
C SER A 299 11.98 -41.32 -12.58
N ASP A 300 13.12 -40.63 -12.60
CA ASP A 300 14.45 -41.24 -12.41
C ASP A 300 14.76 -41.62 -10.96
N TRP A 301 14.19 -40.90 -9.98
CA TRP A 301 14.45 -41.13 -8.55
C TRP A 301 13.69 -42.34 -7.99
N MET A 302 12.42 -42.52 -8.38
CA MET A 302 11.54 -43.58 -7.87
C MET A 302 12.01 -44.99 -8.24
N VAL A 303 12.79 -45.13 -9.32
CA VAL A 303 13.18 -46.44 -9.87
C VAL A 303 14.40 -47.05 -9.16
N GLN A 304 15.27 -46.25 -8.52
CA GLN A 304 16.61 -46.73 -8.11
C GLN A 304 16.96 -46.56 -6.62
N GLY A 305 16.12 -45.97 -5.78
CA GLY A 305 16.38 -45.87 -4.33
C GLY A 305 17.66 -45.09 -3.96
N ARG A 306 18.11 -44.16 -4.82
CA ARG A 306 19.38 -43.42 -4.67
C ARG A 306 19.19 -42.10 -3.92
N ILE A 307 19.31 -42.13 -2.59
CA ILE A 307 19.19 -40.95 -1.70
C ILE A 307 20.11 -39.79 -2.13
N ASN A 308 21.36 -40.06 -2.52
CA ASN A 308 22.30 -39.02 -2.98
C ASN A 308 21.83 -38.31 -4.27
N ASN A 309 21.23 -39.05 -5.20
CA ASN A 309 20.71 -38.47 -6.43
C ASN A 309 19.47 -37.63 -6.13
N GLY A 310 18.56 -38.14 -5.29
CA GLY A 310 17.38 -37.41 -4.83
C GLY A 310 17.77 -36.08 -4.16
N LEU A 311 18.74 -36.09 -3.25
CA LEU A 311 19.22 -34.88 -2.57
C LEU A 311 19.77 -33.84 -3.56
N ASN A 312 20.57 -34.28 -4.55
CA ASN A 312 21.10 -33.39 -5.57
C ASN A 312 20.01 -32.82 -6.48
N GLN A 313 18.98 -33.61 -6.81
CA GLN A 313 17.83 -33.12 -7.58
C GLN A 313 17.02 -32.11 -6.76
N VAL A 314 16.68 -32.41 -5.51
CA VAL A 314 15.97 -31.46 -4.63
C VAL A 314 16.73 -30.12 -4.50
N ARG A 315 18.05 -30.14 -4.38
CA ARG A 315 18.87 -28.91 -4.33
C ARG A 315 18.84 -28.09 -5.61
N LYS A 316 18.95 -28.75 -6.77
CA LYS A 316 18.78 -28.06 -8.06
C LYS A 316 17.40 -27.42 -8.14
N GLN A 317 16.40 -28.03 -7.51
CA GLN A 317 15.03 -27.60 -7.62
C GLN A 317 14.78 -26.38 -6.75
N ILE A 318 15.35 -26.37 -5.54
CA ILE A 318 15.39 -25.19 -4.68
C ILE A 318 16.02 -24.02 -5.43
N SER A 319 17.17 -24.23 -6.08
CA SER A 319 17.82 -23.18 -6.86
C SER A 319 16.93 -22.67 -7.98
N ALA A 320 16.37 -23.59 -8.77
CA ALA A 320 15.57 -23.21 -9.93
C ALA A 320 14.25 -22.52 -9.56
N VAL A 321 13.52 -23.02 -8.56
CA VAL A 321 12.32 -22.35 -8.06
C VAL A 321 12.67 -20.97 -7.50
N SER A 322 13.78 -20.84 -6.78
CA SER A 322 14.25 -19.54 -6.28
C SER A 322 14.56 -18.58 -7.43
N ASP A 323 15.09 -19.06 -8.55
CA ASP A 323 15.35 -18.25 -9.74
C ASP A 323 14.06 -17.77 -10.42
N VAL A 324 13.06 -18.65 -10.52
CA VAL A 324 11.73 -18.28 -11.04
C VAL A 324 11.04 -17.27 -10.11
N GLN A 325 11.13 -17.45 -8.79
CA GLN A 325 10.56 -16.50 -7.81
C GLN A 325 11.14 -15.10 -7.99
N ARG A 326 12.46 -14.95 -8.17
CA ARG A 326 13.09 -13.64 -8.42
C ARG A 326 12.61 -13.00 -9.73
N GLN A 327 12.36 -13.82 -10.76
CA GLN A 327 11.82 -13.33 -12.04
C GLN A 327 10.36 -12.89 -11.89
N LEU A 328 9.52 -13.65 -11.17
CA LEU A 328 8.14 -13.27 -10.85
C LEU A 328 8.07 -11.98 -10.02
N GLU A 329 8.93 -11.82 -9.01
CA GLU A 329 9.01 -10.57 -8.24
C GLU A 329 9.39 -9.37 -9.12
N THR A 330 10.28 -9.58 -10.08
CA THR A 330 10.67 -8.54 -11.05
C THR A 330 9.51 -8.20 -11.98
N ALA A 331 8.81 -9.21 -12.49
CA ALA A 331 7.61 -9.02 -13.32
C ALA A 331 6.50 -8.30 -12.54
N LYS A 332 6.26 -8.68 -11.28
CA LYS A 332 5.30 -8.02 -10.38
C LYS A 332 5.60 -6.53 -10.25
N ARG A 333 6.84 -6.15 -9.97
CA ARG A 333 7.23 -4.73 -9.85
C ARG A 333 7.01 -3.94 -11.14
N LYS A 334 7.29 -4.55 -12.29
CA LYS A 334 7.03 -3.95 -13.61
C LYS A 334 5.52 -3.70 -13.81
N LEU A 335 4.69 -4.71 -13.53
CA LEU A 335 3.23 -4.61 -13.61
C LEU A 335 2.64 -3.59 -12.61
N GLU A 336 3.14 -3.55 -11.37
CA GLU A 336 2.72 -2.56 -10.38
C GLU A 336 3.03 -1.13 -10.83
N THR A 337 4.20 -0.93 -11.43
CA THR A 337 4.61 0.37 -11.98
C THR A 337 3.71 0.76 -13.15
N GLU A 338 3.49 -0.15 -14.11
CA GLU A 338 2.63 0.09 -15.26
C GLU A 338 1.19 0.39 -14.82
N ARG A 339 0.63 -0.38 -13.88
CA ARG A 339 -0.71 -0.15 -13.35
C ARG A 339 -0.81 1.20 -12.66
N ALA A 340 0.19 1.60 -11.89
CA ALA A 340 0.21 2.92 -11.24
C ALA A 340 0.26 4.07 -12.27
N GLU A 341 0.95 3.88 -13.39
CA GLU A 341 0.97 4.85 -14.50
C GLU A 341 -0.37 4.92 -15.25
N VAL A 342 -0.95 3.77 -15.59
CA VAL A 342 -2.27 3.67 -16.23
C VAL A 342 -3.34 4.28 -15.34
N HIS A 343 -3.37 3.93 -14.05
CA HIS A 343 -4.31 4.48 -13.08
C HIS A 343 -4.15 5.99 -12.92
N ARG A 344 -2.90 6.50 -12.92
CA ARG A 344 -2.66 7.95 -12.86
C ARG A 344 -3.23 8.66 -14.09
N LYS A 345 -3.01 8.11 -15.29
CA LYS A 345 -3.57 8.66 -16.53
C LYS A 345 -5.10 8.59 -16.51
N TYR A 346 -5.66 7.47 -16.07
CA TYR A 346 -7.10 7.28 -15.89
C TYR A 346 -7.71 8.38 -15.02
N VAL A 347 -7.17 8.59 -13.82
CA VAL A 347 -7.61 9.65 -12.91
C VAL A 347 -7.46 11.05 -13.53
N GLN A 348 -6.35 11.32 -14.24
CA GLN A 348 -6.14 12.61 -14.91
C GLN A 348 -7.18 12.88 -16.00
N VAL A 349 -7.51 11.88 -16.82
CA VAL A 349 -8.54 12.00 -17.86
C VAL A 349 -9.89 12.30 -17.19
N VAL A 350 -10.27 11.54 -16.16
CA VAL A 350 -11.53 11.81 -15.43
C VAL A 350 -11.53 13.20 -14.81
N GLU A 351 -10.44 13.63 -14.16
CA GLU A 351 -10.38 14.93 -13.49
C GLU A 351 -10.40 16.13 -14.45
N HIS A 352 -9.77 16.01 -15.61
CA HIS A 352 -9.63 17.09 -16.57
C HIS A 352 -10.64 17.07 -17.72
N TYR A 353 -11.52 16.05 -17.75
CA TYR A 353 -12.61 15.99 -18.72
C TYR A 353 -13.49 17.25 -18.63
N ALA A 354 -13.75 17.86 -19.78
CA ALA A 354 -14.39 19.17 -19.95
C ALA A 354 -15.90 19.07 -20.09
#